data_AF-A0A523U6Z5-F1
#
_entry.id   AF-A0A523U6Z5-F1
#
_cell.length_a   1.000
_cell.length_b   1.000
_cell.length_c   1.000
_cell.angle_alpha   90.00
_cell.angle_beta   90.00
_cell.angle_gamma   90.00
#
_symmetry.space_group_name_H-M   'P 1'
#
loop_
_entity.id
_entity.type
_entity.pdbx_description
1 polymer ?
#
loop_
_entity_poly.entity_id
_entity_poly.type
_entity_poly.pdbx_seq_one_letter_code
_entity_poly.pdbx_strand_id
1 'polypeptide(L)'
;MYGASGAAGITNAINNLSRATSKRGGWRIRRIRCSNPEKNIPMQIKLLGSRRPAWRTKALQSLISTTFRDAGPEQEAWKNWYRENRDRERADWACDALERAGVSVLGLSLERFIPACIEALRNAAVLVRSAAFYLLKHYTGRKAHFPVHANAQKREPHIQEWFEWWNTKGIRNSKGGKK
;
A
#
# COMPACT_ATOMS: atom_id res chain seq x y z
N MET A 1 9.76 -16.51 24.41
CA MET A 1 9.93 -15.05 24.53
C MET A 1 10.36 -14.50 23.18
N TYR A 2 9.43 -14.01 22.36
CA TYR A 2 9.76 -13.46 21.03
C TYR A 2 10.03 -11.96 21.15
N GLY A 3 11.31 -11.60 20.98
CA GLY A 3 11.84 -10.27 21.27
C GLY A 3 11.40 -9.19 20.28
N ALA A 4 11.28 -7.98 20.84
CA ALA A 4 10.84 -6.71 20.28
C ALA A 4 11.69 -6.13 19.12
N SER A 5 12.21 -6.95 18.20
CA SER A 5 13.20 -6.51 17.19
C SER A 5 12.61 -6.12 15.82
N GLY A 6 11.34 -6.45 15.53
CA GLY A 6 10.69 -6.16 14.23
C GLY A 6 10.20 -4.71 14.07
N ALA A 7 9.72 -4.10 15.15
CA ALA A 7 9.14 -2.75 15.10
C ALA A 7 10.20 -1.64 14.89
N ALA A 8 11.41 -1.84 15.42
CA ALA A 8 12.51 -0.88 15.27
C ALA A 8 13.07 -0.86 13.83
N GLY A 9 13.15 -2.02 13.18
CA GLY A 9 13.61 -2.13 11.78
C GLY A 9 12.66 -1.44 10.79
N ILE A 10 11.35 -1.65 10.97
CA ILE A 10 10.30 -1.01 10.16
C ILE A 10 10.27 0.51 10.39
N THR A 11 10.39 0.96 11.64
CA THR A 11 10.38 2.39 11.97
C THR A 11 11.61 3.12 11.41
N ASN A 12 12.80 2.52 11.48
CA ASN A 12 14.02 3.07 10.87
C ASN A 12 13.97 3.07 9.34
N ALA A 13 13.39 2.04 8.74
CA ALA A 13 13.13 1.97 7.32
C ALA A 13 12.18 3.11 6.86
N ILE A 14 11.13 3.40 7.63
CA ILE A 14 10.15 4.45 7.35
C ILE A 14 10.73 5.87 7.53
N ASN A 15 11.59 6.08 8.52
CA ASN A 15 12.29 7.35 8.72
C ASN A 15 13.25 7.66 7.55
N ASN A 16 13.90 6.63 7.00
CA ASN A 16 14.75 6.77 5.82
C ASN A 16 13.95 7.00 4.53
N LEU A 17 12.73 6.45 4.42
CA LEU A 17 11.83 6.70 3.30
C LEU A 17 11.33 8.16 3.31
N SER A 18 10.96 8.68 4.49
CA SER A 18 10.57 10.08 4.67
C SER A 18 11.69 11.07 4.32
N ARG A 19 12.95 10.70 4.57
CA ARG A 19 14.14 11.48 4.14
C ARG A 19 14.36 11.41 2.63
N ALA A 20 14.11 10.26 2.00
CA ALA A 20 14.23 10.09 0.54
C ALA A 20 13.11 10.78 -0.25
N THR A 21 11.95 11.02 0.36
CA THR A 21 10.80 11.72 -0.27
C THR A 21 10.67 13.19 0.14
N SER A 22 11.62 13.70 0.93
CA SER A 22 11.69 15.11 1.33
C SER A 22 12.04 16.00 0.13
N LYS A 23 11.31 17.12 -0.02
CA LYS A 23 11.42 18.10 -1.13
C LYS A 23 12.84 18.69 -1.34
N ARG A 24 13.82 18.43 -0.46
CA ARG A 24 15.20 18.92 -0.58
C ARG A 24 16.21 17.91 -1.13
N GLY A 25 15.85 16.64 -1.35
CA GLY A 25 16.74 15.62 -1.92
C GLY A 25 16.35 15.25 -3.34
N GLY A 26 16.83 15.99 -4.33
CA GLY A 26 16.43 15.89 -5.72
C GLY A 26 16.57 14.48 -6.33
N TRP A 27 15.43 13.90 -6.71
CA TRP A 27 15.32 13.04 -7.88
C TRP A 27 14.10 13.50 -8.68
N ARG A 28 14.34 14.28 -9.75
CA ARG A 28 13.38 14.33 -10.86
C ARG A 28 13.35 12.94 -11.47
N ILE A 29 12.43 12.09 -11.00
CA ILE A 29 11.96 10.99 -11.82
C ILE A 29 11.23 11.66 -12.98
N ARG A 30 11.94 11.81 -14.11
CA ARG A 30 11.32 12.15 -15.39
C ARG A 30 10.12 11.21 -15.55
N ARG A 31 8.93 11.78 -15.77
CA ARG A 31 7.75 11.06 -16.24
C ARG A 31 8.06 10.49 -17.62
N ILE A 32 8.79 9.38 -17.67
CA ILE A 32 8.91 8.51 -18.83
C ILE A 32 8.28 7.21 -18.34
N ARG A 33 7.06 6.95 -18.83
CA ARG A 33 6.25 5.72 -18.64
C ARG A 33 6.60 4.94 -17.36
N CYS A 34 5.87 5.20 -16.27
CA CYS A 34 5.92 4.30 -15.12
C CYS A 34 5.57 2.89 -15.61
N SER A 35 6.60 2.06 -15.78
CA SER A 35 6.45 0.62 -15.88
C SER A 35 5.62 0.19 -14.66
N ASN A 36 4.58 -0.58 -14.91
CA ASN A 36 3.73 -1.13 -13.87
C ASN A 36 4.62 -1.65 -12.72
N PRO A 37 4.52 -1.13 -11.47
CA PRO A 37 5.45 -1.45 -10.38
C PRO A 37 5.54 -2.96 -10.11
N GLU A 38 4.48 -3.71 -10.44
CA GLU A 38 4.45 -5.17 -10.41
C GLU A 38 5.53 -5.82 -11.30
N LYS A 39 5.84 -5.22 -12.46
CA LYS A 39 6.88 -5.71 -13.38
C LYS A 39 8.29 -5.62 -12.79
N ASN A 40 8.49 -4.80 -11.76
CA ASN A 40 9.79 -4.65 -11.11
C ASN A 40 9.99 -5.68 -9.98
N ILE A 41 8.97 -6.44 -9.58
CA ILE A 41 9.04 -7.42 -8.48
C ILE A 41 10.22 -8.40 -8.66
N PRO A 42 10.43 -9.07 -9.82
CA PRO A 42 11.56 -9.99 -9.99
C PRO A 42 12.93 -9.33 -9.74
N MET A 43 13.10 -8.08 -10.19
CA MET A 43 14.33 -7.33 -9.96
C MET A 43 14.51 -6.99 -8.48
N GLN A 44 13.45 -6.58 -7.78
CA GLN A 44 13.53 -6.31 -6.35
C GLN A 44 13.86 -7.58 -5.56
N ILE A 45 13.28 -8.72 -5.91
CA ILE A 45 13.63 -10.02 -5.32
C ILE A 45 15.12 -10.31 -5.52
N LYS A 46 15.65 -10.10 -6.74
CA LYS A 46 17.09 -10.25 -7.01
C LYS A 46 17.95 -9.33 -6.12
N LEU A 47 17.53 -8.07 -5.93
CA LEU A 47 18.24 -7.09 -5.11
C LEU A 47 18.26 -7.40 -3.61
N LEU A 48 17.35 -8.24 -3.10
CA LEU A 48 17.43 -8.76 -1.72
C LEU A 48 18.70 -9.58 -1.46
N GLY A 49 19.24 -10.24 -2.49
CA GLY A 49 20.51 -10.98 -2.42
C GLY A 49 21.75 -10.10 -2.57
N SER A 50 21.60 -8.77 -2.72
CA SER A 50 22.74 -7.87 -2.91
C SER A 50 23.65 -7.84 -1.68
N ARG A 51 24.97 -7.82 -1.92
CA ARG A 51 25.98 -7.57 -0.88
C ARG A 51 25.85 -6.19 -0.24
N ARG A 52 25.19 -5.23 -0.91
CA ARG A 52 25.01 -3.86 -0.43
C ARG A 52 23.76 -3.76 0.46
N PRO A 53 23.88 -3.48 1.77
CA PRO A 53 22.74 -3.41 2.68
C PRO A 53 21.67 -2.39 2.24
N ALA A 54 22.10 -1.23 1.75
CA ALA A 54 21.20 -0.18 1.28
C ALA A 54 20.29 -0.64 0.11
N TRP A 55 20.77 -1.54 -0.75
CA TRP A 55 19.96 -2.07 -1.85
C TRP A 55 18.94 -3.09 -1.36
N ARG A 56 19.32 -3.94 -0.41
CA ARG A 56 18.39 -4.90 0.22
C ARG A 56 17.24 -4.19 0.92
N THR A 57 17.55 -3.16 1.72
CA THR A 57 16.53 -2.38 2.43
C THR A 57 15.56 -1.71 1.45
N LYS A 58 16.08 -1.07 0.40
CA LYS A 58 15.25 -0.43 -0.63
C LYS A 58 14.39 -1.44 -1.39
N ALA A 59 14.95 -2.59 -1.73
CA ALA A 59 14.23 -3.65 -2.42
C ALA A 59 13.09 -4.21 -1.56
N LEU A 60 13.36 -4.47 -0.29
CA LEU A 60 12.34 -4.92 0.66
C LEU A 60 11.21 -3.89 0.80
N GLN A 61 11.56 -2.61 0.97
CA GLN A 61 10.56 -1.53 1.03
C GLN A 61 9.72 -1.46 -0.26
N SER A 62 10.35 -1.62 -1.42
CA SER A 62 9.66 -1.63 -2.71
C SER A 62 8.71 -2.82 -2.84
N LEU A 63 9.12 -4.01 -2.38
CA LEU A 63 8.28 -5.21 -2.38
C LEU A 63 7.08 -5.03 -1.45
N ILE A 64 7.31 -4.58 -0.22
CA ILE A 64 6.25 -4.35 0.77
C ILE A 64 5.22 -3.34 0.27
N SER A 65 5.67 -2.21 -0.28
CA SER A 65 4.77 -1.15 -0.78
C SER A 65 4.01 -1.54 -2.07
N THR A 66 4.57 -2.45 -2.87
CA THR A 66 3.93 -2.93 -4.11
C THR A 66 2.92 -4.04 -3.81
N THR A 67 3.28 -4.98 -2.93
CA THR A 67 2.54 -6.23 -2.69
C THR A 67 1.64 -6.19 -1.46
N PHE A 68 1.77 -5.17 -0.59
CA PHE A 68 1.09 -5.08 0.70
C PHE A 68 1.32 -6.27 1.64
N ARG A 69 2.43 -6.99 1.42
CA ARG A 69 2.88 -8.12 2.22
C ARG A 69 4.26 -7.83 2.81
N ASP A 70 4.52 -8.38 4.00
CA ASP A 70 5.87 -8.42 4.57
C ASP A 70 6.27 -9.89 4.76
N ALA A 71 7.11 -10.39 3.85
CA ALA A 71 7.71 -11.72 3.93
C ALA A 71 9.14 -11.68 4.52
N GLY A 72 9.55 -10.55 5.11
CA GLY A 72 10.89 -10.37 5.65
C GLY A 72 11.97 -10.17 4.57
N PRO A 73 13.26 -10.13 4.96
CA PRO A 73 14.38 -9.85 4.05
C PRO A 73 14.82 -11.06 3.21
N GLU A 74 14.24 -12.23 3.44
CA GLU A 74 14.68 -13.48 2.84
C GLU A 74 14.26 -13.60 1.37
N GLN A 75 15.23 -13.79 0.49
CA GLN A 75 14.98 -13.84 -0.96
C GLN A 75 14.09 -15.03 -1.36
N GLU A 76 14.27 -16.21 -0.76
CA GLU A 76 13.50 -17.41 -1.12
C GLU A 76 12.02 -17.28 -0.74
N ALA A 77 11.71 -16.69 0.42
CA ALA A 77 10.33 -16.41 0.83
C ALA A 77 9.59 -15.56 -0.22
N TRP A 78 10.26 -14.53 -0.76
CA TRP A 78 9.69 -13.71 -1.83
C TRP A 78 9.61 -14.42 -3.18
N LYS A 79 10.57 -15.29 -3.53
CA LYS A 79 10.50 -16.11 -4.75
C LYS A 79 9.30 -17.04 -4.73
N ASN A 80 9.07 -17.73 -3.61
CA ASN A 80 7.95 -18.64 -3.43
C ASN A 80 6.62 -17.88 -3.52
N TRP A 81 6.49 -16.78 -2.76
CA TRP A 81 5.31 -15.94 -2.82
C TRP A 81 5.02 -15.42 -4.24
N TYR A 82 6.05 -14.94 -4.95
CA TYR A 82 5.87 -14.41 -6.31
C TYR A 82 5.46 -15.51 -7.29
N ARG A 83 6.00 -16.72 -7.18
CA ARG A 83 5.60 -17.86 -8.03
C ARG A 83 4.10 -18.16 -7.92
N GLU A 84 3.55 -18.06 -6.72
CA GLU A 84 2.14 -18.31 -6.42
C GLU A 84 1.20 -17.15 -6.79
N ASN A 85 1.72 -15.91 -6.82
CA ASN A 85 0.88 -14.70 -6.89
C ASN A 85 1.13 -13.83 -8.12
N ARG A 86 2.11 -14.14 -8.98
CA ARG A 86 2.50 -13.31 -10.14
C ARG A 86 1.38 -13.09 -11.16
N ASP A 87 0.42 -14.01 -11.24
CA ASP A 87 -0.67 -13.98 -12.21
C ASP A 87 -1.93 -13.29 -11.64
N ARG A 88 -1.91 -12.90 -10.36
CA ARG A 88 -2.99 -12.15 -9.69
C ARG A 88 -2.79 -10.64 -9.85
N GLU A 89 -3.88 -9.89 -9.76
CA GLU A 89 -3.80 -8.43 -9.81
C GLU A 89 -3.37 -7.85 -8.46
N ARG A 90 -2.77 -6.66 -8.49
CA ARG A 90 -2.39 -5.95 -7.27
C ARG A 90 -3.59 -5.57 -6.38
N ALA A 91 -4.77 -5.40 -6.98
CA ALA A 91 -6.02 -5.21 -6.23
C ALA A 91 -6.32 -6.44 -5.36
N ASP A 92 -6.10 -7.66 -5.87
CA ASP A 92 -6.29 -8.89 -5.10
C ASP A 92 -5.33 -8.95 -3.90
N TRP A 93 -4.06 -8.59 -4.09
CA TRP A 93 -3.09 -8.56 -2.99
C TRP A 93 -3.47 -7.54 -1.90
N ALA A 94 -4.07 -6.42 -2.30
CA ALA A 94 -4.58 -5.43 -1.36
C ALA A 94 -5.80 -5.94 -0.59
N CYS A 95 -6.73 -6.62 -1.24
CA CYS A 95 -7.86 -7.29 -0.59
C CYS A 95 -7.38 -8.32 0.44
N ASP A 96 -6.44 -9.20 0.09
CA ASP A 96 -5.86 -10.17 1.02
C ASP A 96 -5.24 -9.48 2.26
N ALA A 97 -4.60 -8.32 2.06
CA ALA A 97 -3.99 -7.56 3.16
C ALA A 97 -5.03 -6.97 4.11
N LEU A 98 -6.20 -6.56 3.60
CA LEU A 98 -7.33 -6.10 4.40
C LEU A 98 -7.98 -7.25 5.17
N GLU A 99 -8.18 -8.40 4.51
CA GLU A 99 -8.80 -9.57 5.15
C GLU A 99 -7.93 -10.16 6.26
N ARG A 100 -6.61 -10.25 6.05
CA ARG A 100 -5.67 -10.64 7.11
C ARG A 100 -5.72 -9.70 8.32
N ALA A 101 -6.14 -8.45 8.13
CA ALA A 101 -6.33 -7.48 9.21
C ALA A 101 -7.76 -7.46 9.77
N GLY A 102 -8.62 -8.39 9.37
CA GLY A 102 -10.01 -8.51 9.83
C GLY A 102 -11.00 -7.58 9.12
N VAL A 103 -10.59 -6.90 8.05
CA VAL A 103 -11.48 -6.07 7.24
C VAL A 103 -12.01 -6.92 6.09
N SER A 104 -13.22 -7.47 6.25
CA SER A 104 -13.87 -8.26 5.20
C SER A 104 -14.32 -7.34 4.06
N VAL A 105 -13.70 -7.50 2.88
CA VAL A 105 -13.97 -6.66 1.71
C VAL A 105 -14.35 -7.45 0.46
N LEU A 106 -14.00 -8.73 0.36
CA LEU A 106 -14.41 -9.55 -0.77
C LEU A 106 -15.93 -9.78 -0.75
N GLY A 107 -16.54 -9.75 -1.94
CA GLY A 107 -17.99 -9.92 -2.12
C GLY A 107 -18.84 -8.72 -1.70
N LEU A 108 -18.25 -7.64 -1.18
CA LEU A 108 -18.99 -6.40 -0.90
C LEU A 108 -19.39 -5.70 -2.20
N SER A 109 -20.61 -5.15 -2.23
CA SER A 109 -20.98 -4.18 -3.25
C SER A 109 -20.12 -2.92 -3.11
N LEU A 110 -19.94 -2.15 -4.19
CA LEU A 110 -19.15 -0.92 -4.15
C LEU A 110 -19.64 0.07 -3.07
N GLU A 111 -20.96 0.05 -2.79
CA GLU A 111 -21.60 0.84 -1.73
C GLU A 111 -21.10 0.54 -0.33
N ARG A 112 -20.73 -0.72 -0.06
CA ARG A 112 -20.19 -1.17 1.23
C ARG A 112 -18.66 -1.24 1.22
N PHE A 113 -18.08 -1.58 0.08
CA PHE A 113 -16.64 -1.70 -0.11
C PHE A 113 -15.91 -0.38 0.10
N ILE A 114 -16.39 0.72 -0.48
CA ILE A 114 -15.72 2.02 -0.34
C ILE A 114 -15.71 2.51 1.11
N PRO A 115 -16.85 2.54 1.84
CA PRO A 115 -16.85 2.85 3.27
C PRO A 115 -15.92 1.95 4.10
N ALA A 116 -15.91 0.64 3.85
CA ALA A 116 -15.00 -0.29 4.55
C ALA A 116 -13.53 0.07 4.30
N CYS A 117 -13.16 0.43 3.07
CA CYS A 117 -11.81 0.90 2.76
C CYS A 117 -11.49 2.26 3.40
N ILE A 118 -12.44 3.20 3.46
CA ILE A 118 -12.24 4.48 4.14
C ILE A 118 -11.99 4.23 5.63
N GLU A 119 -12.76 3.35 6.26
CA GLU A 119 -12.59 3.02 7.68
C GLU A 119 -11.25 2.30 7.95
N ALA A 120 -10.81 1.43 7.03
CA ALA A 120 -9.51 0.79 7.10
C ALA A 120 -8.32 1.79 7.07
N LEU A 121 -8.52 3.03 6.64
CA LEU A 121 -7.51 4.10 6.76
C LEU A 121 -7.20 4.49 8.21
N ARG A 122 -8.07 4.15 9.17
CA ARG A 122 -7.81 4.34 10.61
C ARG A 122 -6.88 3.27 11.20
N ASN A 123 -6.76 2.11 10.56
CA ASN A 123 -6.04 0.95 11.08
C ASN A 123 -4.60 1.31 11.51
N ALA A 124 -4.10 0.72 12.60
CA ALA A 124 -2.78 0.99 13.15
C ALA A 124 -1.63 0.55 12.21
N ALA A 125 -1.83 -0.50 11.42
CA ALA A 125 -0.85 -1.02 10.50
C ALA A 125 -0.77 -0.17 9.21
N VAL A 126 0.45 0.29 8.88
CA VAL A 126 0.73 1.07 7.65
C VAL A 126 0.35 0.30 6.39
N LEU A 127 0.54 -1.02 6.37
CA LEU A 127 0.23 -1.88 5.22
C LEU A 127 -1.26 -1.88 4.90
N VAL A 128 -2.10 -2.03 5.92
CA VAL A 128 -3.57 -2.00 5.81
C VAL A 128 -4.02 -0.66 5.24
N ARG A 129 -3.50 0.45 5.77
CA ARG A 129 -3.80 1.79 5.25
C ARG A 129 -3.34 1.98 3.80
N SER A 130 -2.20 1.40 3.43
CA SER A 130 -1.66 1.47 2.07
C SER A 130 -2.53 0.69 1.08
N ALA A 131 -2.96 -0.52 1.47
CA ALA A 131 -3.85 -1.38 0.70
C ALA A 131 -5.22 -0.70 0.52
N ALA A 132 -5.82 -0.23 1.61
CA ALA A 132 -7.08 0.51 1.60
C ALA A 132 -7.01 1.74 0.68
N PHE A 133 -5.96 2.56 0.80
CA PHE A 133 -5.82 3.74 -0.05
C PHE A 133 -5.59 3.39 -1.52
N TYR A 134 -4.84 2.32 -1.81
CA TYR A 134 -4.68 1.82 -3.17
C TYR A 134 -6.03 1.41 -3.77
N LEU A 135 -6.82 0.63 -3.04
CA LEU A 135 -8.15 0.17 -3.49
C LEU A 135 -9.12 1.34 -3.68
N LEU A 136 -9.13 2.32 -2.76
CA LEU A 136 -9.91 3.54 -2.93
C LEU A 136 -9.57 4.25 -4.23
N LYS A 137 -8.28 4.44 -4.53
CA LYS A 137 -7.86 5.07 -5.79
C LYS A 137 -8.20 4.23 -7.02
N HIS A 138 -8.01 2.92 -6.94
CA HIS A 138 -8.26 1.97 -8.02
C HIS A 138 -9.74 2.00 -8.43
N TYR A 139 -10.66 1.88 -7.47
CA TYR A 139 -12.09 1.78 -7.76
C TYR A 139 -12.79 3.13 -7.92
N THR A 140 -12.29 4.22 -7.33
CA THR A 140 -12.96 5.53 -7.43
C THR A 140 -12.34 6.46 -8.47
N GLY A 141 -11.10 6.22 -8.89
CA GLY A 141 -10.32 7.14 -9.72
C GLY A 141 -9.99 8.50 -9.05
N ARG A 142 -10.42 8.73 -7.79
CA ARG A 142 -10.20 9.99 -7.09
C ARG A 142 -8.69 10.18 -6.82
N LYS A 143 -8.20 11.38 -7.11
CA LYS A 143 -6.77 11.76 -6.97
C LYS A 143 -6.44 12.42 -5.62
N ALA A 144 -7.33 12.32 -4.64
CA ALA A 144 -7.11 12.91 -3.32
C ALA A 144 -5.88 12.29 -2.64
N HIS A 145 -5.12 13.13 -1.95
CA HIS A 145 -3.96 12.69 -1.19
C HIS A 145 -4.40 12.07 0.14
N PHE A 146 -3.65 11.09 0.64
CA PHE A 146 -3.82 10.56 1.98
C PHE A 146 -2.44 10.31 2.62
N PRO A 147 -2.15 10.86 3.81
CA PRO A 147 -0.85 10.69 4.45
C PRO A 147 -0.78 9.35 5.20
N VAL A 148 -0.56 8.25 4.48
CA VAL A 148 -0.55 6.87 4.98
C VAL A 148 0.33 6.68 6.22
N HIS A 149 1.45 7.41 6.34
CA HIS A 149 2.41 7.27 7.44
C HIS A 149 2.19 8.24 8.61
N ALA A 150 1.28 9.21 8.47
CA ALA A 150 1.03 10.16 9.54
C ALA A 150 0.38 9.47 10.75
N ASN A 151 0.42 10.10 11.92
CA ASN A 151 -0.28 9.61 13.12
C ASN A 151 -1.80 9.74 12.98
N ALA A 152 -2.56 9.17 13.93
CA ALA A 152 -4.03 9.16 13.86
C ALA A 152 -4.63 10.57 13.71
N GLN A 153 -4.17 11.52 14.53
CA GLN A 153 -4.64 12.91 14.50
C GLN A 153 -4.47 13.58 13.14
N LYS A 154 -3.33 13.38 12.48
CA LYS A 154 -3.05 13.95 11.15
C LYS A 154 -3.78 13.22 10.02
N ARG A 155 -4.20 11.98 10.22
CA ARG A 155 -4.96 11.20 9.21
C ARG A 155 -6.44 11.56 9.25
N GLU A 156 -7.00 11.80 10.44
CA GLU A 156 -8.44 11.95 10.66
C GLU A 156 -9.12 12.98 9.73
N PRO A 157 -8.58 14.20 9.52
CA PRO A 157 -9.21 15.18 8.63
C PRO A 157 -9.35 14.66 7.19
N HIS A 158 -8.36 13.90 6.70
CA HIS A 158 -8.43 13.31 5.36
C HIS A 158 -9.44 12.18 5.29
N ILE A 159 -9.60 11.39 6.36
CA ILE A 159 -10.61 10.33 6.43
C ILE A 159 -12.00 10.94 6.38
N GLN A 160 -12.23 12.03 7.11
CA GLN A 160 -13.50 12.77 7.05
C GLN A 160 -13.76 13.34 5.66
N GLU A 161 -12.76 13.93 5.01
CA GLU A 161 -12.85 14.39 3.61
C GLU A 161 -13.19 13.24 2.62
N TRP A 162 -12.78 12.01 2.94
CA TRP A 162 -13.15 10.82 2.17
C TRP A 162 -14.61 10.43 2.40
N PHE A 163 -15.09 10.41 3.65
CA PHE A 163 -16.49 10.14 3.97
C PHE A 163 -17.45 11.18 3.41
N GLU A 164 -17.16 12.47 3.61
CA GLU A 164 -17.97 13.58 3.10
C GLU A 164 -18.12 13.51 1.57
N TRP A 165 -17.01 13.28 0.86
CA TRP A 165 -17.06 13.11 -0.58
C TRP A 165 -17.86 11.88 -1.01
N TRP A 166 -17.71 10.75 -0.31
CA TRP A 166 -18.46 9.53 -0.64
C TRP A 166 -19.97 9.77 -0.49
N ASN A 167 -20.38 10.39 0.62
CA ASN A 167 -21.78 10.68 0.93
C ASN A 167 -22.41 11.71 -0.01
N THR A 168 -21.63 12.66 -0.56
CA THR A 168 -22.16 13.73 -1.41
C THR A 168 -22.07 13.44 -2.90
N LYS A 169 -20.95 12.87 -3.37
CA LYS A 169 -20.63 12.69 -4.79
C LYS A 169 -20.35 11.23 -5.16
N GLY A 170 -19.66 10.49 -4.29
CA GLY A 170 -19.20 9.13 -4.56
C GLY A 170 -20.35 8.14 -4.82
N ILE A 171 -21.34 8.11 -3.93
CA ILE A 171 -22.51 7.21 -4.05
C ILE A 171 -23.33 7.49 -5.30
N ARG A 172 -23.45 8.76 -5.71
CA ARG A 172 -24.19 9.14 -6.93
C ARG A 172 -23.49 8.61 -8.18
N ASN A 173 -22.16 8.71 -8.22
CA ASN A 173 -21.35 8.22 -9.33
C ASN A 173 -21.32 6.69 -9.39
N SER A 174 -21.37 5.98 -8.25
CA SER A 174 -21.43 4.51 -8.25
C SER A 174 -22.79 3.96 -8.69
N LYS A 175 -23.89 4.70 -8.46
CA LYS A 175 -25.25 4.33 -8.91
C LYS A 175 -25.54 4.68 -10.37
N GLY A 176 -24.84 5.67 -10.94
CA GLY A 176 -25.02 6.13 -12.32
C GLY A 176 -24.23 5.34 -13.39
N GLY A 177 -23.43 4.36 -12.98
CA GLY A 177 -22.57 3.55 -13.86
C GLY A 177 -23.32 2.45 -14.61
N LYS A 178 -24.30 2.80 -15.44
CA LYS A 178 -24.70 2.03 -16.62
C LYS A 178 -24.46 2.89 -17.85
N LYS A 179 -23.32 2.69 -18.52
CA LYS A 179 -23.15 2.89 -19.96
C LYS A 179 -22.13 1.87 -20.45
#